data_AF-A0A9W3SBA9-F1
#
_entry.id   AF-A0A9W3SBA9-F1
#
_cell.length_a   1.000
_cell.length_b   1.000
_cell.length_c   1.000
_cell.angle_alpha   90.00
_cell.angle_beta   90.00
_cell.angle_gamma   90.00
#
_symmetry.space_group_name_H-M   'P 1'
#
loop_
_entity.id
_entity.type
_entity.pdbx_description
1 polymer ?
#
loop_
_entity_poly.entity_id
_entity_poly.type
_entity_poly.pdbx_seq_one_letter_code
_entity_poly.pdbx_strand_id
1 'polypeptide(L)'
;MAGTISDYGGRQQIWNLGNNIIDTKKLVDLELQALEMKKSPYTTQKQTLTNEKNVYASMKKEFGNLVQVFKDLSAFKGDEKKITLSKDGFMKAQADAAAIPGTYTITVERVAERHQITTAPLTPSKTPEGMEQKFSLDLKLGVDDVFQINGKEVKISKDMTYKDLVNKINNGNFGASVYTLGDQLFFTSTTAGEAGELKLTDGANGFLQNIGLVTSAKNPDGTNVVAHQVTGAINAEYTINGIKGTI
;
A
#
# COMPACT_ATOMS: atom_id res chain seq x y z
N MET A 1 52.76 59.34 31.50
CA MET A 1 53.20 58.00 31.91
C MET A 1 52.00 57.08 31.89
N ALA A 2 51.98 56.10 30.98
CA ALA A 2 50.94 55.09 30.88
C ALA A 2 51.12 54.04 31.99
N GLY A 3 50.07 53.75 32.75
CA GLY A 3 50.11 52.72 33.79
C GLY A 3 50.34 51.34 33.15
N THR A 4 51.35 50.63 33.62
CA THR A 4 51.60 49.25 33.24
C THR A 4 50.64 48.32 33.99
N ILE A 5 49.97 47.44 33.24
CA ILE A 5 49.08 46.42 33.77
C ILE A 5 49.88 45.12 33.83
N SER A 6 49.99 44.52 35.01
CA SER A 6 50.57 43.18 35.18
C SER A 6 49.57 42.26 35.87
N ASP A 7 49.45 41.04 35.37
CA ASP A 7 48.61 39.99 35.95
C ASP A 7 49.43 39.17 36.96
N TYR A 8 48.96 39.07 38.21
CA TYR A 8 49.57 38.21 39.23
C TYR A 8 48.45 37.49 40.01
N GLY A 9 48.39 36.16 39.87
CA GLY A 9 47.50 35.31 40.69
C GLY A 9 45.99 35.42 40.40
N GLY A 10 45.58 35.78 39.18
CA GLY A 10 44.17 35.78 38.78
C GLY A 10 43.35 36.97 39.29
N ARG A 11 44.01 38.04 39.74
CA ARG A 11 43.39 39.34 40.01
C ARG A 11 44.19 40.43 39.30
N GLN A 12 43.54 41.15 38.38
CA GLN A 12 44.16 42.29 37.72
C GLN A 12 44.32 43.45 38.71
N GLN A 13 45.55 43.96 38.86
CA GLN A 13 45.83 45.17 39.64
C GLN A 13 46.25 46.29 38.70
N ILE A 14 45.65 47.48 38.86
CA ILE A 14 45.97 48.68 38.09
C ILE A 14 46.86 49.57 38.96
N TRP A 15 48.12 49.77 38.55
CA TRP A 15 48.99 50.75 39.16
C TRP A 15 48.89 52.09 38.44
N ASN A 16 48.81 53.16 39.23
CA ASN A 16 48.70 54.57 38.82
C ASN A 16 47.27 55.08 38.50
N LEU A 17 46.34 54.94 39.44
CA LEU A 17 45.09 55.73 39.46
C LEU A 17 45.37 57.13 40.01
N GLY A 18 46.01 57.98 39.20
CA GLY A 18 46.01 59.41 39.43
C GLY A 18 44.59 59.97 39.29
N ASN A 19 44.20 60.89 40.18
CA ASN A 19 42.90 61.56 40.31
C ASN A 19 42.26 62.04 38.99
N ASN A 20 41.69 61.14 38.20
CA ASN A 20 40.80 61.46 37.09
C ASN A 20 39.69 60.41 37.05
N ILE A 21 38.46 60.92 36.94
CA ILE A 21 37.18 60.22 36.91
C ILE A 21 37.32 58.87 36.19
N ILE A 22 36.91 57.79 36.87
CA ILE A 22 36.82 56.45 36.30
C ILE A 22 35.96 56.56 35.04
N ASP A 23 36.60 56.43 33.88
CA ASP A 23 35.95 56.47 32.57
C ASP A 23 35.10 55.20 32.44
N THR A 24 33.82 55.30 32.80
CA THR A 24 32.86 54.18 32.88
C THR A 24 32.80 53.41 31.57
N LYS A 25 33.08 54.04 30.44
CA LYS A 25 33.18 53.40 29.14
C LYS A 25 34.34 52.40 29.06
N LYS A 26 35.52 52.75 29.58
CA LYS A 26 36.68 51.84 29.62
C LYS A 26 36.47 50.67 30.56
N LEU A 27 35.72 50.86 31.65
CA LEU A 27 35.36 49.77 32.57
C LEU A 27 34.39 48.79 31.92
N VAL A 28 33.36 49.30 31.21
CA VAL A 28 32.40 48.48 30.45
C VAL A 28 33.09 47.70 29.33
N ASP A 29 34.02 48.32 28.61
CA ASP A 29 34.80 47.64 27.55
C ASP A 29 35.67 46.51 28.14
N LEU A 30 36.22 46.71 29.34
CA LEU A 30 37.02 45.69 30.05
C LEU A 30 36.16 44.52 30.54
N GLU A 31 34.96 44.80 31.04
CA GLU A 31 33.99 43.74 31.40
C GLU A 31 33.54 42.96 30.17
N LEU A 32 33.25 43.64 29.05
CA LEU A 32 32.92 42.99 27.78
C LEU A 32 34.05 42.08 27.29
N GLN A 33 35.30 42.55 27.33
CA GLN A 33 36.45 41.75 26.95
C GLN A 33 36.66 40.55 27.89
N ALA A 34 36.46 40.72 29.20
CA ALA A 34 36.51 39.63 30.16
C ALA A 34 35.41 38.59 29.94
N LEU A 35 34.20 39.02 29.57
CA LEU A 35 33.09 38.15 29.20
C LEU A 35 33.35 37.42 27.88
N GLU A 36 33.95 38.07 26.88
CA GLU A 36 34.38 37.46 25.63
C GLU A 36 35.48 36.41 25.84
N MET A 37 36.48 36.71 26.68
CA MET A 37 37.52 35.74 27.06
C MET A 37 36.91 34.52 27.76
N LYS A 38 35.88 34.71 28.60
CA LYS A 38 35.14 33.59 29.21
C LYS A 38 34.29 32.82 28.20
N LYS A 39 33.81 33.44 27.12
CA LYS A 39 32.96 32.83 26.07
C LYS A 39 33.75 32.10 24.98
N SER A 40 34.97 32.56 24.69
CA SER A 40 35.87 31.98 23.69
C SER A 40 36.08 30.46 23.85
N PRO A 41 36.45 29.91 25.03
CA PRO A 41 36.67 28.47 25.18
C PRO A 41 35.41 27.64 24.90
N TYR A 42 34.23 28.11 25.30
CA TYR A 42 32.96 27.43 25.01
C TYR A 42 32.62 27.46 23.51
N THR A 43 32.97 28.53 22.82
CA THR A 43 32.76 28.65 21.37
C THR A 43 33.68 27.71 20.61
N THR A 44 34.96 27.64 21.01
CA THR A 44 35.94 26.69 20.48
C THR A 44 35.51 25.25 20.74
N GLN A 45 35.08 24.93 21.96
CA GLN A 45 34.62 23.59 22.32
C GLN A 45 33.38 23.19 21.51
N LYS A 46 32.42 24.10 21.31
CA LYS A 46 31.25 23.87 20.46
C LYS A 46 31.65 23.58 19.01
N GLN A 47 32.63 24.32 18.47
CA GLN A 47 33.12 24.11 17.11
C GLN A 47 33.80 22.74 16.97
N THR A 48 34.67 22.37 17.92
CA THR A 48 35.33 21.06 17.93
C THR A 48 34.32 19.92 17.99
N LEU A 49 33.36 19.97 18.91
CA LEU A 49 32.30 18.95 19.02
C LEU A 49 31.42 18.88 17.77
N THR A 50 31.16 20.01 17.11
CA THR A 50 30.41 20.05 15.86
C THR A 50 31.19 19.37 14.73
N ASN A 51 32.49 19.64 14.63
CA ASN A 51 33.37 19.00 13.65
C ASN A 51 33.46 17.49 13.90
N GLU A 52 33.68 17.06 15.15
CA GLU A 52 33.69 15.64 15.52
C GLU A 52 32.37 14.96 15.17
N LYS A 53 31.23 15.56 15.51
CA LYS A 53 29.91 15.04 15.15
C LYS A 53 29.76 14.84 13.63
N ASN A 54 30.24 15.79 12.83
CA ASN A 54 30.18 15.69 11.37
C ASN A 54 31.09 14.57 10.83
N VAL A 55 32.27 14.37 11.43
CA VAL A 55 33.17 13.26 11.10
C VAL A 55 32.51 11.93 11.45
N TYR A 56 31.93 11.78 12.65
CA TYR A 56 31.22 10.56 13.03
C TYR A 56 29.99 10.29 12.17
N ALA A 57 29.22 11.32 11.80
CA ALA A 57 28.08 11.18 10.90
C ALA A 57 28.51 10.70 9.51
N SER A 58 29.63 11.24 9.00
CA SER A 58 30.21 10.83 7.71
C SER A 58 30.72 9.39 7.77
N MET A 59 31.47 9.03 8.83
CA MET A 59 31.94 7.67 9.03
C MET A 59 30.79 6.66 9.15
N LYS A 60 29.72 7.01 9.88
CA LYS A 60 28.52 6.18 9.99
C LYS A 60 27.86 5.96 8.64
N LYS A 61 27.79 7.01 7.80
CA LYS A 61 27.24 6.93 6.44
C LYS A 61 28.07 5.99 5.57
N GLU A 62 29.40 6.19 5.52
CA GLU A 62 30.29 5.35 4.71
C GLU A 62 30.30 3.90 5.19
N PHE A 63 30.32 3.66 6.50
CA PHE A 63 30.23 2.32 7.05
C PHE A 63 28.86 1.68 6.74
N GLY A 64 27.78 2.46 6.78
CA GLY A 64 26.45 2.00 6.37
C GLY A 64 26.42 1.55 4.91
N ASN A 65 27.03 2.31 4.00
CA ASN A 65 27.17 1.94 2.59
C ASN A 65 27.96 0.64 2.44
N LEU A 66 29.09 0.51 3.14
CA LEU A 66 29.91 -0.70 3.09
C LEU A 66 29.15 -1.93 3.59
N VAL A 67 28.45 -1.82 4.71
CA VAL A 67 27.62 -2.89 5.26
C VAL A 67 26.52 -3.29 4.27
N GLN A 68 25.94 -2.32 3.55
CA GLN A 68 24.94 -2.63 2.53
C GLN A 68 25.56 -3.45 1.39
N VAL A 69 26.73 -3.07 0.89
CA VAL A 69 27.44 -3.84 -0.15
C VAL A 69 27.73 -5.27 0.31
N PHE A 70 28.11 -5.48 1.57
CA PHE A 70 28.32 -6.83 2.12
C PHE A 70 27.02 -7.64 2.23
N LYS A 71 25.89 -6.99 2.56
CA LYS A 71 24.58 -7.65 2.57
C LYS A 71 24.13 -8.03 1.17
N ASP A 72 24.36 -7.15 0.20
CA ASP A 72 24.01 -7.42 -1.20
C ASP A 72 24.87 -8.57 -1.74
N LEU A 73 26.16 -8.59 -1.42
CA LEU A 73 27.06 -9.68 -1.79
C LEU A 73 26.71 -11.00 -1.10
N SER A 74 26.27 -10.99 0.16
CA SER A 74 25.85 -12.23 0.85
C SER A 74 24.49 -12.74 0.36
N ALA A 75 23.63 -11.86 -0.14
CA ALA A 75 22.37 -12.22 -0.80
C ALA A 75 22.57 -12.69 -2.25
N PHE A 76 23.68 -12.33 -2.88
CA PHE A 76 24.01 -12.71 -4.25
C PHE A 76 24.22 -14.23 -4.34
N LYS A 77 23.33 -14.91 -5.07
CA LYS A 77 23.34 -16.38 -5.20
C LYS A 77 24.26 -16.90 -6.31
N GLY A 78 24.82 -16.04 -7.17
CA GLY A 78 25.71 -16.43 -8.28
C GLY A 78 25.05 -17.17 -9.45
N ASP A 79 23.90 -17.81 -9.23
CA ASP A 79 23.21 -18.66 -10.21
C ASP A 79 22.04 -17.98 -10.94
N GLU A 80 21.82 -16.68 -10.71
CA GLU A 80 20.73 -15.92 -11.31
C GLU A 80 20.78 -16.01 -12.84
N LYS A 81 19.70 -16.53 -13.45
CA LYS A 81 19.61 -16.64 -14.90
C LYS A 81 19.05 -15.35 -15.49
N LYS A 82 19.80 -14.75 -16.42
CA LYS A 82 19.31 -13.63 -17.20
C LYS A 82 18.20 -14.10 -18.14
N ILE A 83 17.09 -13.38 -18.12
CA ILE A 83 15.96 -13.61 -19.03
C ILE A 83 15.98 -12.54 -20.10
N THR A 84 15.68 -12.92 -21.33
CA THR A 84 15.48 -11.98 -22.44
C THR A 84 14.25 -12.42 -23.20
N LEU A 85 13.30 -11.51 -23.35
CA LEU A 85 12.08 -11.73 -24.10
C LEU A 85 12.26 -11.17 -25.51
N SER A 86 11.71 -11.87 -26.51
CA SER A 86 11.76 -11.41 -27.91
C SER A 86 10.79 -10.25 -28.18
N LYS A 87 9.75 -10.09 -27.36
CA LYS A 87 8.79 -9.00 -27.40
C LYS A 87 8.41 -8.58 -25.98
N ASP A 88 8.60 -7.30 -25.69
CA ASP A 88 8.21 -6.71 -24.41
C ASP A 88 6.70 -6.47 -24.33
N GLY A 89 6.15 -6.54 -23.11
CA GLY A 89 4.76 -6.18 -22.81
C GLY A 89 3.74 -7.32 -22.88
N PHE A 90 4.06 -8.45 -23.53
CA PHE A 90 3.14 -9.59 -23.65
C PHE A 90 3.19 -10.56 -22.47
N MET A 91 4.36 -10.68 -21.84
CA MET A 91 4.56 -11.55 -20.67
C MET A 91 5.68 -11.02 -19.78
N LYS A 92 5.65 -11.44 -18.51
CA LYS A 92 6.79 -11.32 -17.60
C LYS A 92 7.21 -12.74 -17.24
N ALA A 93 8.50 -13.02 -17.35
CA ALA A 93 9.07 -14.30 -16.96
C ALA A 93 10.08 -14.08 -15.83
N GLN A 94 10.12 -15.02 -14.90
CA GLN A 94 11.11 -15.09 -13.83
C GLN A 94 11.71 -16.49 -13.83
N ALA A 95 13.01 -16.58 -13.59
CA ALA A 95 13.78 -17.81 -13.60
C ALA A 95 14.53 -17.87 -12.28
N ASP A 96 14.39 -18.99 -11.57
CA ASP A 96 15.15 -19.27 -10.37
C ASP A 96 16.51 -19.89 -10.71
N ALA A 97 17.30 -20.22 -9.68
CA ALA A 97 18.60 -20.86 -9.85
C ALA A 97 18.53 -22.26 -10.47
N ALA A 98 17.38 -22.94 -10.36
CA ALA A 98 17.15 -24.29 -10.89
C ALA A 98 16.66 -24.27 -12.35
N ALA A 99 16.35 -23.10 -12.90
CA ALA A 99 15.90 -22.97 -14.28
C ALA A 99 16.94 -23.49 -15.28
N ILE A 100 16.49 -24.33 -16.20
CA ILE A 100 17.33 -24.92 -17.24
C ILE A 100 17.63 -23.84 -18.29
N PRO A 101 18.91 -23.51 -18.55
CA PRO A 101 19.28 -22.56 -19.59
C PRO A 101 18.80 -23.05 -20.96
N GLY A 102 18.14 -22.18 -21.71
CA GLY A 102 17.64 -22.51 -23.03
C GLY A 102 16.78 -21.41 -23.63
N THR A 103 16.46 -21.57 -24.92
CA THR A 103 15.48 -20.74 -25.61
C THR A 103 14.15 -21.46 -25.63
N TYR A 104 13.12 -20.83 -25.08
CA TYR A 104 11.76 -21.37 -25.04
C TYR A 104 10.88 -20.57 -26.00
N THR A 105 10.23 -21.26 -26.93
CA THR A 105 9.23 -20.66 -27.83
C THR A 105 7.89 -20.70 -27.14
N ILE A 106 7.36 -19.54 -26.76
CA ILE A 106 6.11 -19.42 -26.02
C ILE A 106 5.06 -18.75 -26.90
N THR A 107 3.89 -19.38 -27.04
CA THR A 107 2.72 -18.78 -27.70
C THR A 107 1.59 -18.70 -26.69
N VAL A 108 1.02 -17.50 -26.51
CA VAL A 108 -0.18 -17.31 -25.68
C VAL A 108 -1.39 -17.40 -26.58
N GLU A 109 -2.24 -18.41 -26.36
CA GLU A 109 -3.47 -18.63 -27.14
C GLU A 109 -4.64 -17.86 -26.51
N ARG A 110 -4.73 -17.85 -25.18
CA ARG A 110 -5.80 -17.21 -24.42
C ARG A 110 -5.32 -16.76 -23.04
N VAL A 111 -5.84 -15.64 -22.55
CA VAL A 111 -5.56 -15.13 -21.19
C VAL A 111 -6.63 -15.63 -20.22
N ALA A 112 -6.24 -15.89 -18.97
CA ALA A 112 -7.19 -16.25 -17.94
C ALA A 112 -8.14 -15.09 -17.63
N GLU A 113 -9.44 -15.35 -17.68
CA GLU A 113 -10.48 -14.37 -17.36
C GLU A 113 -11.11 -14.67 -16.00
N ARG A 114 -11.60 -13.62 -15.35
CA ARG A 114 -12.29 -13.71 -14.06
C ARG A 114 -13.77 -13.87 -14.33
N HIS A 115 -14.41 -14.80 -13.63
CA HIS A 115 -15.87 -14.93 -13.67
C HIS A 115 -16.50 -13.62 -13.19
N GLN A 116 -17.34 -13.01 -14.04
CA GLN A 116 -18.11 -11.83 -13.72
C GLN A 116 -19.59 -12.05 -14.02
N ILE A 117 -20.43 -11.76 -13.05
CA ILE A 117 -21.88 -11.91 -13.12
C ILE A 117 -22.54 -10.63 -12.63
N THR A 118 -23.77 -10.37 -13.07
CA THR A 118 -24.49 -9.15 -12.72
C THR A 118 -25.94 -9.40 -12.32
N THR A 119 -26.49 -8.48 -11.54
CA THR A 119 -27.91 -8.47 -11.16
C THR A 119 -28.79 -8.00 -12.31
N ALA A 120 -30.10 -8.25 -12.20
CA ALA A 120 -31.06 -7.46 -12.95
C ALA A 120 -30.99 -5.97 -12.51
N PRO A 121 -31.52 -5.03 -13.32
CA PRO A 121 -31.72 -3.66 -12.89
C PRO A 121 -32.45 -3.61 -11.54
N LEU A 122 -31.82 -3.03 -10.53
CA LEU A 122 -32.34 -2.91 -9.16
C LEU A 122 -33.24 -1.68 -8.99
N THR A 123 -33.77 -1.15 -10.09
CA THR A 123 -34.66 0.00 -10.09
C THR A 123 -35.89 -0.34 -9.23
N PRO A 124 -36.12 0.36 -8.11
CA PRO A 124 -37.24 0.05 -7.23
C PRO A 124 -38.57 0.21 -7.95
N SER A 125 -39.55 -0.64 -7.59
CA SER A 125 -40.91 -0.54 -8.09
C SER A 125 -41.49 0.85 -7.86
N LYS A 126 -42.17 1.39 -8.88
CA LYS A 126 -42.83 2.71 -8.82
C LYS A 126 -43.64 2.85 -7.55
N THR A 127 -43.43 3.93 -6.80
CA THR A 127 -44.39 4.31 -5.75
C THR A 127 -45.74 4.63 -6.39
N PRO A 128 -46.87 4.51 -5.66
CA PRO A 128 -48.21 4.85 -6.16
C PRO A 128 -48.32 6.26 -6.76
N GLU A 129 -47.38 7.15 -6.42
CA GLU A 129 -47.30 8.54 -6.84
C GLU A 129 -46.49 8.77 -8.14
N GLY A 130 -46.06 7.70 -8.83
CA GLY A 130 -45.49 7.80 -10.18
C GLY A 130 -44.07 8.36 -10.27
N MET A 131 -43.37 8.59 -9.16
CA MET A 131 -41.96 8.95 -9.17
C MET A 131 -41.09 7.69 -9.28
N GLU A 132 -40.31 7.60 -10.37
CA GLU A 132 -39.25 6.60 -10.51
C GLU A 132 -38.15 6.92 -9.50
N GLN A 133 -38.10 6.16 -8.40
CA GLN A 133 -36.94 6.22 -7.51
C GLN A 133 -35.75 5.62 -8.26
N LYS A 134 -34.69 6.41 -8.44
CA LYS A 134 -33.43 5.88 -8.97
C LYS A 134 -32.81 4.97 -7.91
N PHE A 135 -32.23 3.86 -8.35
CA PHE A 135 -31.44 3.00 -7.46
C PHE A 135 -30.36 3.84 -6.75
N SER A 136 -30.25 3.64 -5.44
CA SER A 136 -29.20 4.22 -4.61
C SER A 136 -28.61 3.14 -3.71
N LEU A 137 -27.31 3.22 -3.48
CA LEU A 137 -26.59 2.33 -2.58
C LEU A 137 -27.06 2.41 -1.12
N ASP A 138 -27.69 3.53 -0.72
CA ASP A 138 -28.23 3.73 0.62
C ASP A 138 -29.63 3.08 0.80
N LEU A 139 -30.20 2.47 -0.26
CA LEU A 139 -31.43 1.71 -0.13
C LEU A 139 -31.21 0.47 0.73
N LYS A 140 -32.19 0.20 1.60
CA LYS A 140 -32.22 -1.00 2.44
C LYS A 140 -32.51 -2.25 1.62
N LEU A 141 -31.94 -3.38 2.02
CA LEU A 141 -32.18 -4.68 1.38
C LEU A 141 -33.62 -5.18 1.58
N GLY A 142 -34.26 -4.81 2.69
CA GLY A 142 -35.67 -5.11 2.95
C GLY A 142 -35.97 -6.57 3.30
N VAL A 143 -34.96 -7.43 3.37
CA VAL A 143 -35.07 -8.85 3.73
C VAL A 143 -33.92 -9.29 4.62
N ASP A 144 -34.21 -10.12 5.62
CA ASP A 144 -33.21 -10.87 6.38
C ASP A 144 -32.96 -12.19 5.66
N ASP A 145 -31.72 -12.53 5.31
CA ASP A 145 -31.44 -13.79 4.61
C ASP A 145 -30.00 -14.28 4.87
N VAL A 146 -29.76 -15.55 4.59
CA VAL A 146 -28.42 -16.16 4.62
C VAL A 146 -28.21 -16.96 3.34
N PHE A 147 -27.40 -16.42 2.45
CA PHE A 147 -27.01 -17.08 1.20
C PHE A 147 -25.54 -17.47 1.24
N GLN A 148 -25.05 -18.20 0.24
CA GLN A 148 -23.64 -18.61 0.17
C GLN A 148 -22.96 -18.16 -1.12
N ILE A 149 -21.71 -17.72 -0.99
CA ILE A 149 -20.77 -17.49 -2.09
C ILE A 149 -19.59 -18.42 -1.89
N ASN A 150 -19.28 -19.26 -2.88
CA ASN A 150 -18.20 -20.25 -2.83
C ASN A 150 -18.26 -21.13 -1.57
N GLY A 151 -19.48 -21.53 -1.16
CA GLY A 151 -19.74 -22.34 0.03
C GLY A 151 -19.61 -21.61 1.37
N LYS A 152 -19.36 -20.29 1.37
CA LYS A 152 -19.26 -19.46 2.59
C LYS A 152 -20.52 -18.64 2.78
N GLU A 153 -21.05 -18.65 4.00
CA GLU A 153 -22.28 -17.96 4.35
C GLU A 153 -22.11 -16.42 4.41
N VAL A 154 -23.01 -15.71 3.74
CA VAL A 154 -23.18 -14.27 3.81
C VAL A 154 -24.54 -13.99 4.47
N LYS A 155 -24.49 -13.50 5.71
CA LYS A 155 -25.70 -13.12 6.46
C LYS A 155 -26.04 -11.66 6.16
N ILE A 156 -27.25 -11.40 5.70
CA ILE A 156 -27.78 -10.06 5.48
C ILE A 156 -28.97 -9.80 6.40
N SER A 157 -29.21 -8.52 6.72
CA SER A 157 -30.41 -8.11 7.45
C SER A 157 -31.20 -7.08 6.66
N LYS A 158 -32.49 -6.98 6.96
CA LYS A 158 -33.41 -6.04 6.30
C LYS A 158 -32.99 -4.57 6.42
N ASP A 159 -32.25 -4.25 7.48
CA ASP A 159 -31.78 -2.90 7.78
C ASP A 159 -30.43 -2.57 7.13
N MET A 160 -29.70 -3.56 6.62
CA MET A 160 -28.49 -3.31 5.84
C MET A 160 -28.83 -2.62 4.53
N THR A 161 -27.93 -1.76 4.08
CA THR A 161 -28.03 -1.12 2.77
C THR A 161 -27.29 -1.93 1.70
N TYR A 162 -27.53 -1.64 0.42
CA TYR A 162 -26.72 -2.19 -0.67
C TYR A 162 -25.24 -1.80 -0.53
N LYS A 163 -24.94 -0.63 0.02
CA LYS A 163 -23.59 -0.21 0.37
C LYS A 163 -22.95 -1.14 1.39
N ASP A 164 -23.70 -1.50 2.43
CA ASP A 164 -23.24 -2.43 3.46
C ASP A 164 -23.01 -3.83 2.88
N LEU A 165 -23.88 -4.28 1.97
CA LEU A 165 -23.70 -5.55 1.25
C LEU A 165 -22.40 -5.56 0.43
N VAL A 166 -22.18 -4.52 -0.37
CA VAL A 166 -20.96 -4.36 -1.19
C VAL A 166 -19.72 -4.38 -0.31
N ASN A 167 -19.72 -3.58 0.77
CA ASN A 167 -18.61 -3.54 1.71
C ASN A 167 -18.40 -4.87 2.43
N LYS A 168 -19.48 -5.56 2.80
CA LYS A 168 -19.41 -6.84 3.48
C LYS A 168 -18.78 -7.92 2.61
N ILE A 169 -19.12 -7.94 1.32
CA ILE A 169 -18.55 -8.92 0.39
C ILE A 169 -17.10 -8.56 0.07
N ASN A 170 -16.79 -7.29 -0.22
CA ASN A 170 -15.43 -6.84 -0.54
C ASN A 170 -14.44 -6.99 0.62
N ASN A 171 -14.89 -6.76 1.85
CA ASN A 171 -14.06 -6.95 3.05
C ASN A 171 -14.11 -8.40 3.57
N GLY A 172 -15.00 -9.22 3.01
CA GLY A 172 -15.14 -10.62 3.36
C GLY A 172 -14.27 -11.51 2.48
N ASN A 173 -13.75 -12.59 3.04
CA ASN A 173 -12.99 -13.59 2.27
C ASN A 173 -13.95 -14.56 1.56
N PHE A 174 -14.86 -14.06 0.72
CA PHE A 174 -15.85 -14.87 0.00
C PHE A 174 -15.37 -15.32 -1.39
N GLY A 175 -14.22 -14.84 -1.84
CA GLY A 175 -13.69 -15.11 -3.18
C GLY A 175 -14.36 -14.29 -4.29
N ALA A 176 -15.12 -13.26 -3.92
CA ALA A 176 -15.79 -12.34 -4.84
C ALA A 176 -15.57 -10.89 -4.40
N SER A 177 -15.54 -9.99 -5.37
CA SER A 177 -15.58 -8.54 -5.18
C SER A 177 -16.80 -7.97 -5.89
N VAL A 178 -17.46 -7.00 -5.26
CA VAL A 178 -18.68 -6.39 -5.76
C VAL A 178 -18.46 -4.91 -6.02
N TYR A 179 -18.97 -4.43 -7.14
CA TYR A 179 -19.07 -3.01 -7.42
C TYR A 179 -20.39 -2.70 -8.10
N THR A 180 -20.73 -1.41 -8.16
CA THR A 180 -22.00 -0.95 -8.73
C THR A 180 -21.73 -0.12 -9.97
N LEU A 181 -22.51 -0.34 -11.02
CA LEU A 181 -22.48 0.48 -12.22
C LEU A 181 -23.91 0.70 -12.69
N GLY A 182 -24.36 1.96 -12.69
CA GLY A 182 -25.76 2.29 -12.95
C GLY A 182 -26.67 1.76 -11.83
N ASP A 183 -27.71 1.02 -12.22
CA ASP A 183 -28.66 0.36 -11.31
C ASP A 183 -28.40 -1.15 -11.15
N GLN A 184 -27.19 -1.62 -11.49
CA GLN A 184 -26.80 -3.02 -11.37
C GLN A 184 -25.58 -3.20 -10.45
N LEU A 185 -25.51 -4.38 -9.82
CA LEU A 185 -24.35 -4.85 -9.09
C LEU A 185 -23.59 -5.84 -9.96
N PHE A 186 -22.26 -5.77 -9.91
CA PHE A 186 -21.35 -6.65 -10.62
C PHE A 186 -20.52 -7.41 -9.59
N PHE A 187 -20.59 -8.73 -9.63
CA PHE A 187 -19.82 -9.63 -8.78
C PHE A 187 -18.71 -10.23 -9.65
N THR A 188 -17.48 -10.03 -9.22
CA THR A 188 -16.28 -10.44 -9.95
C THR A 188 -15.43 -11.35 -9.06
N SER A 189 -15.00 -12.49 -9.59
CA SER A 189 -14.14 -13.40 -8.84
C SER A 189 -12.78 -12.79 -8.50
N THR A 190 -12.30 -13.06 -7.28
CA THR A 190 -10.94 -12.67 -6.86
C THR A 190 -9.86 -13.56 -7.46
N THR A 191 -10.23 -14.64 -8.15
CA THR A 191 -9.32 -15.56 -8.83
C THR A 191 -9.67 -15.62 -10.31
N ALA A 192 -8.67 -15.56 -11.19
CA ALA A 192 -8.86 -15.78 -12.63
C ALA A 192 -8.77 -17.28 -12.95
N GLY A 193 -9.35 -17.71 -14.06
CA GLY A 193 -9.42 -19.13 -14.41
C GLY A 193 -10.74 -19.78 -14.01
N GLU A 194 -10.99 -20.98 -14.52
CA GLU A 194 -12.13 -21.83 -14.22
C GLU A 194 -12.22 -22.14 -12.71
N ALA A 195 -11.07 -22.29 -12.03
CA ALA A 195 -11.03 -22.45 -10.57
C ALA A 195 -11.61 -21.24 -9.81
N GLY A 196 -11.67 -20.07 -10.44
CA GLY A 196 -12.29 -18.86 -9.93
C GLY A 196 -13.79 -18.76 -10.20
N GLU A 197 -14.45 -19.81 -10.68
CA GLU A 197 -15.89 -19.79 -10.92
C GLU A 197 -16.68 -19.48 -9.64
N LEU A 198 -17.51 -18.43 -9.68
CA LEU A 198 -18.39 -18.06 -8.58
C LEU A 198 -19.54 -19.07 -8.43
N LYS A 199 -19.56 -19.74 -7.29
CA LYS A 199 -20.63 -20.66 -6.89
C LYS A 199 -21.59 -19.96 -5.93
N LEU A 200 -22.83 -19.80 -6.33
CA LEU A 200 -23.84 -19.11 -5.52
C LEU A 200 -24.91 -20.09 -5.06
N THR A 201 -25.29 -20.03 -3.80
CA THR A 201 -26.45 -20.75 -3.27
C THR A 201 -27.36 -19.76 -2.60
N ASP A 202 -28.60 -19.68 -3.06
CA ASP A 202 -29.57 -18.74 -2.52
C ASP A 202 -30.05 -19.16 -1.12
N GLY A 203 -30.44 -18.16 -0.33
CA GLY A 203 -30.95 -18.34 1.01
C GLY A 203 -32.42 -18.74 1.04
N ALA A 204 -32.93 -18.97 2.25
CA ALA A 204 -34.32 -19.40 2.46
C ALA A 204 -35.33 -18.34 1.99
N ASN A 205 -34.94 -17.06 2.02
CA ASN A 205 -35.80 -15.94 1.62
C ASN A 205 -35.57 -15.47 0.18
N GLY A 206 -34.73 -16.19 -0.58
CA GLY A 206 -34.60 -16.00 -2.02
C GLY A 206 -33.95 -14.68 -2.45
N PHE A 207 -33.10 -14.08 -1.61
CA PHE A 207 -32.55 -12.75 -1.90
C PHE A 207 -31.79 -12.70 -3.23
N LEU A 208 -30.97 -13.71 -3.56
CA LEU A 208 -30.17 -13.71 -4.79
C LEU A 208 -31.04 -13.81 -6.05
N GLN A 209 -32.14 -14.55 -5.97
CA GLN A 209 -33.14 -14.60 -7.04
C GLN A 209 -33.88 -13.28 -7.18
N ASN A 210 -34.25 -12.64 -6.07
CA ASN A 210 -34.99 -11.37 -6.08
C ASN A 210 -34.19 -10.23 -6.73
N ILE A 211 -32.87 -10.19 -6.51
CA ILE A 211 -31.99 -9.22 -7.19
C ILE A 211 -31.63 -9.66 -8.63
N GLY A 212 -32.10 -10.81 -9.10
CA GLY A 212 -31.83 -11.32 -10.44
C GLY A 212 -30.36 -11.69 -10.68
N LEU A 213 -29.62 -12.06 -9.62
CA LEU A 213 -28.23 -12.54 -9.74
C LEU A 213 -28.19 -14.02 -10.15
N VAL A 214 -29.16 -14.80 -9.64
CA VAL A 214 -29.31 -16.23 -9.95
C VAL A 214 -30.75 -16.55 -10.33
N THR A 215 -30.96 -17.67 -11.00
CA THR A 215 -32.28 -18.22 -11.30
C THR A 215 -32.72 -19.19 -10.20
N SER A 216 -33.98 -19.60 -10.25
CA SER A 216 -34.52 -20.65 -9.38
C SER A 216 -34.00 -22.06 -9.74
N ALA A 217 -33.37 -22.23 -10.91
CA ALA A 217 -32.77 -23.48 -11.32
C ALA A 217 -31.47 -23.75 -10.55
N LYS A 218 -31.19 -25.04 -10.32
CA LYS A 218 -29.97 -25.50 -9.65
C LYS A 218 -29.09 -26.33 -10.58
N ASN A 219 -27.78 -26.15 -10.42
CA ASN A 219 -26.76 -27.00 -11.00
C ASN A 219 -26.74 -28.37 -10.29
N PRO A 220 -26.12 -29.40 -10.91
CA PRO A 220 -25.95 -30.72 -10.28
C PRO A 220 -25.21 -30.70 -8.94
N ASP A 221 -24.38 -29.66 -8.70
CA ASP A 221 -23.63 -29.49 -7.45
C ASP A 221 -24.43 -28.76 -6.35
N GLY A 222 -25.70 -28.47 -6.58
CA GLY A 222 -26.61 -27.84 -5.63
C GLY A 222 -26.57 -26.30 -5.59
N THR A 223 -25.66 -25.69 -6.36
CA THR A 223 -25.58 -24.23 -6.55
C THR A 223 -26.70 -23.74 -7.47
N ASN A 224 -27.07 -22.47 -7.37
CA ASN A 224 -28.02 -21.83 -8.27
C ASN A 224 -27.36 -21.47 -9.60
N VAL A 225 -28.11 -21.61 -10.69
CA VAL A 225 -27.66 -21.19 -12.03
C VAL A 225 -27.62 -19.66 -12.10
N VAL A 226 -26.50 -19.09 -12.55
CA VAL A 226 -26.33 -17.64 -12.74
C VAL A 226 -27.33 -17.11 -13.77
N ALA A 227 -27.96 -15.97 -13.48
CA ALA A 227 -28.94 -15.37 -14.37
C ALA A 227 -28.30 -14.57 -15.52
N HIS A 228 -27.27 -13.78 -15.22
CA HIS A 228 -26.58 -12.94 -16.20
C HIS A 228 -25.06 -13.03 -16.00
N GLN A 229 -24.39 -13.68 -16.96
CA GLN A 229 -22.93 -13.74 -17.01
C GLN A 229 -22.40 -12.67 -17.97
N VAL A 230 -21.47 -11.86 -17.48
CA VAL A 230 -20.78 -10.82 -18.26
C VAL A 230 -19.51 -11.43 -18.88
N THR A 231 -18.72 -12.12 -18.06
CA THR A 231 -17.45 -12.76 -18.46
C THR A 231 -17.35 -14.12 -17.79
N GLY A 232 -16.90 -15.14 -18.53
CA GLY A 232 -16.77 -16.51 -18.01
C GLY A 232 -15.53 -16.72 -17.16
N ALA A 233 -15.56 -17.75 -16.31
CA ALA A 233 -14.37 -18.29 -15.66
C ALA A 233 -13.57 -19.08 -16.71
N ILE A 234 -12.46 -18.53 -17.21
CA ILE A 234 -11.71 -19.13 -18.32
C ILE A 234 -10.23 -19.21 -17.96
N ASN A 235 -9.61 -20.37 -18.15
CA ASN A 235 -8.18 -20.58 -17.94
C ASN A 235 -7.32 -19.95 -19.05
N ALA A 236 -6.09 -19.58 -18.70
CA ALA A 236 -5.08 -19.22 -19.68
C ALA A 236 -4.66 -20.46 -20.47
N GLU A 237 -4.49 -20.30 -21.77
CA GLU A 237 -4.00 -21.34 -22.66
C GLU A 237 -2.74 -20.84 -23.35
N TYR A 238 -1.70 -21.68 -23.32
CA TYR A 238 -0.42 -21.35 -23.90
C TYR A 238 0.28 -22.60 -24.42
N THR A 239 1.29 -22.39 -25.27
CA THR A 239 2.21 -23.44 -25.67
C THR A 239 3.64 -23.04 -25.33
N ILE A 240 4.43 -23.98 -24.81
CA ILE A 240 5.88 -23.82 -24.62
C ILE A 240 6.56 -24.94 -25.40
N ASN A 241 7.41 -24.57 -26.36
CA ASN A 241 8.12 -25.50 -27.25
C ASN A 241 7.18 -26.52 -27.92
N GLY A 242 5.96 -26.08 -28.27
CA GLY A 242 4.93 -26.92 -28.92
C GLY A 242 4.06 -27.75 -27.97
N ILE A 243 4.33 -27.75 -26.66
CA ILE A 243 3.52 -28.44 -25.66
C ILE A 243 2.44 -27.50 -25.14
N LYS A 244 1.18 -27.90 -25.23
CA LYS A 244 0.03 -27.15 -24.67
C LYS A 244 0.00 -27.22 -23.15
N GLY A 245 -0.22 -26.08 -22.53
CA GLY A 245 -0.46 -25.93 -21.10
C GLY A 245 -1.71 -25.09 -20.85
N THR A 246 -2.37 -25.36 -19.73
CA THR A 246 -3.55 -24.65 -19.26
C THR A 246 -3.33 -24.31 -17.78
N ILE A 247 -3.58 -23.05 -17.41
CA ILE A 247 -3.47 -22.54 -16.03
C ILE A 247 -4.68 -21.70 -15.67
#